data_AF-A0A7J9WIK2-F1
#
_entry.id   AF-A0A7J9WIK2-F1
#
_cell.length_a   1.000
_cell.length_b   1.000
_cell.length_c   1.000
_cell.angle_alpha   90.00
_cell.angle_beta   90.00
_cell.angle_gamma   90.00
#
_symmetry.space_group_name_H-M   'P 1'
#
loop_
_entity.id
_entity.type
_entity.pdbx_description
1 polymer ?
#
loop_
_entity_poly.entity_id
_entity_poly.type
_entity_poly.pdbx_seq_one_letter_code
_entity_poly.pdbx_strand_id
1 'polypeptide(L)'
;MLAVSFLVDLATGRLGASFFILAALTAPFVVLHPRRGALFAARRPSPLLASAVLIGAVPLTWYALIQIELQRGAHVGDPHAHPEGHYAGMATMALAFVLVALVASLRSDGWRVPAWSAGVGVALFGLASMSTPLLLGAAPPPGGRLAVFGGAALIVLAELEARAGDSRPAPSGDSADSTA
;
A
#
# COMPACT_ATOMS: atom_id res chain seq x y z
N MET A 1 -9.96 -4.62 10.10
CA MET A 1 -10.82 -3.60 10.75
C MET A 1 -10.01 -2.52 11.47
N LEU A 2 -9.04 -2.85 12.34
CA LEU A 2 -8.28 -1.85 13.11
C LEU A 2 -7.52 -0.79 12.28
N ALA A 3 -6.81 -1.19 11.22
CA ALA A 3 -6.08 -0.25 10.34
C ALA A 3 -7.01 0.67 9.54
N VAL A 4 -8.21 0.17 9.25
CA VAL A 4 -9.22 0.85 8.47
C VAL A 4 -9.89 1.92 9.33
N SER A 5 -10.27 1.56 10.55
CA SER A 5 -10.81 2.50 11.53
C SER A 5 -9.78 3.57 11.94
N PHE A 6 -8.48 3.26 12.05
CA PHE A 6 -7.39 4.24 12.31
C PHE A 6 -7.33 5.38 11.28
N LEU A 7 -7.45 5.06 9.99
CA LEU A 7 -7.30 6.04 8.90
C LEU A 7 -8.59 6.86 8.71
N VAL A 8 -9.76 6.27 8.97
CA VAL A 8 -11.05 6.98 9.05
C VAL A 8 -11.05 7.95 10.23
N ASP A 9 -10.57 7.52 11.39
CA ASP A 9 -10.35 8.33 12.59
C ASP A 9 -9.43 9.53 12.30
N LEU A 10 -8.31 9.30 11.59
CA LEU A 10 -7.38 10.35 11.17
C LEU A 10 -8.01 11.33 10.16
N ALA A 11 -8.78 10.86 9.19
CA ALA A 11 -9.41 11.69 8.16
C ALA A 11 -10.60 12.51 8.68
N THR A 12 -11.25 12.05 9.75
CA THR A 12 -12.40 12.73 10.37
C THR A 12 -12.02 13.54 11.63
N GLY A 13 -10.74 13.54 12.01
CA GLY A 13 -10.25 14.22 13.21
C GLY A 13 -10.71 13.57 14.52
N ARG A 14 -11.23 12.34 14.47
CA ARG A 14 -11.72 11.58 15.62
C ARG A 14 -10.64 10.60 16.04
N LEU A 15 -9.96 10.81 17.17
CA LEU A 15 -9.03 9.81 17.71
C LEU A 15 -9.81 8.66 18.34
N GLY A 16 -10.27 7.70 17.54
CA GLY A 16 -11.02 6.53 18.00
C GLY A 16 -10.12 5.39 18.51
N ALA A 17 -10.75 4.40 19.15
CA ALA A 17 -10.04 3.28 19.78
C ALA A 17 -9.13 2.51 18.80
N SER A 18 -9.49 2.48 17.51
CA SER A 18 -8.72 1.80 16.49
C SER A 18 -7.43 2.54 16.14
N PHE A 19 -7.46 3.88 16.20
CA PHE A 19 -6.24 4.68 16.11
C PHE A 19 -5.24 4.26 17.19
N PHE A 20 -5.72 4.21 18.44
CA PHE A 20 -4.90 3.83 19.59
C PHE A 20 -4.43 2.38 19.54
N ILE A 21 -5.27 1.45 19.08
CA ILE A 21 -4.88 0.04 18.96
C ILE A 21 -3.81 -0.14 17.88
N LEU A 22 -3.97 0.47 16.70
CA LEU A 22 -2.95 0.36 15.65
C LEU A 22 -1.64 1.02 16.07
N ALA A 23 -1.72 2.20 16.68
CA ALA A 23 -0.57 2.90 17.25
C ALA A 23 0.08 2.06 18.34
N ALA A 24 -0.67 1.48 19.27
CA ALA A 24 -0.15 0.62 20.33
C ALA A 24 0.47 -0.68 19.79
N LEU A 25 -0.04 -1.23 18.68
CA LEU A 25 0.51 -2.44 18.07
C LEU A 25 1.75 -2.16 17.22
N THR A 26 1.87 -0.99 16.58
CA THR A 26 2.96 -0.70 15.63
C THR A 26 4.05 0.20 16.22
N ALA A 27 3.69 1.14 17.10
CA ALA A 27 4.63 2.06 17.72
C ALA A 27 5.72 1.34 18.53
N PRO A 28 5.46 0.26 19.30
CA PRO A 28 6.53 -0.44 20.00
C PRO A 28 7.54 -1.02 19.02
N PHE A 29 7.10 -1.61 17.90
CA PHE A 29 8.03 -2.12 16.88
C PHE A 29 8.85 -1.01 16.25
N VAL A 30 8.26 0.14 15.94
CA VAL A 30 8.98 1.29 15.35
C VAL A 30 9.93 1.94 16.35
N VAL A 31 9.50 2.12 17.60
CA VAL A 31 10.27 2.79 18.66
C VAL A 31 11.41 1.91 19.16
N LEU A 32 11.14 0.61 19.35
CA LEU A 32 12.12 -0.35 19.86
C LEU A 32 13.05 -0.89 18.77
N HIS A 33 12.77 -0.64 17.47
CA HIS A 33 13.66 -1.12 16.42
C HIS A 33 15.05 -0.46 16.55
N PRO A 34 16.14 -1.24 16.67
CA PRO A 34 17.50 -0.71 16.80
C PRO A 34 17.97 0.14 15.60
N ARG A 35 17.21 0.14 14.50
CA ARG A 35 17.52 0.83 13.25
C ARG A 35 16.35 1.70 12.75
N ARG A 36 15.57 2.30 13.66
CA ARG A 36 14.42 3.16 13.30
C ARG A 36 14.74 4.25 12.26
N GLY A 37 15.94 4.84 12.32
CA GLY A 37 16.39 5.84 11.35
C GLY A 37 16.65 5.30 9.94
N ALA A 38 16.81 3.99 9.78
CA ALA A 38 16.99 3.34 8.48
C ALA A 38 15.67 2.86 7.86
N LEU A 39 14.57 2.79 8.62
CA LEU A 39 13.27 2.28 8.13
C LEU A 39 12.70 3.11 6.98
N PHE A 40 12.94 4.42 7.01
CA PHE A 40 12.48 5.37 6.00
C PHE A 40 13.63 6.05 5.24
N ALA A 41 14.88 5.67 5.51
CA ALA A 41 16.01 6.17 4.75
C ALA A 41 15.95 5.57 3.33
N ALA A 42 15.59 6.41 2.35
CA ALA A 42 15.63 6.04 0.95
C ALA A 42 17.09 5.72 0.57
N ARG A 43 17.40 4.44 0.34
CA ARG A 43 18.76 4.04 -0.05
C ARG A 43 18.98 4.24 -1.54
N ARG A 44 18.06 3.70 -2.36
CA ARG A 44 18.10 3.76 -3.82
C ARG A 44 16.67 3.73 -4.36
N PRO A 45 15.95 4.86 -4.36
CA PRO A 45 14.58 4.88 -4.86
C PRO A 45 14.53 4.34 -6.29
N SER A 46 13.55 3.49 -6.59
CA SER A 46 13.36 2.94 -7.94
C SER A 46 12.36 3.81 -8.70
N PRO A 47 12.78 4.53 -9.75
CA PRO A 47 11.86 5.30 -10.58
C PRO A 47 10.87 4.40 -11.31
N LEU A 48 11.24 3.14 -11.58
CA LEU A 48 10.36 2.15 -12.20
C LEU A 48 9.20 1.77 -11.26
N LEU A 49 9.51 1.42 -10.01
CA LEU A 49 8.48 1.13 -9.01
C LEU A 49 7.64 2.37 -8.70
N ALA A 50 8.27 3.54 -8.56
CA ALA A 50 7.54 4.79 -8.33
C ALA A 50 6.55 5.08 -9.47
N SER A 51 6.97 4.91 -10.73
CA SER A 51 6.09 5.10 -11.90
C SER A 51 4.94 4.10 -11.92
N ALA A 52 5.21 2.82 -11.66
CA ALA A 52 4.16 1.80 -11.58
C ALA A 52 3.15 2.10 -10.47
N VAL A 53 3.62 2.58 -9.31
CA VAL A 53 2.76 3.00 -8.20
C VAL A 53 1.93 4.22 -8.56
N LEU A 54 2.51 5.23 -9.21
CA LEU A 54 1.76 6.42 -9.64
C LEU A 54 0.67 6.07 -10.65
N ILE A 55 0.95 5.17 -11.61
CA ILE A 55 -0.05 4.69 -12.57
C ILE A 55 -1.17 3.93 -11.84
N GLY A 56 -0.81 3.01 -10.94
CA GLY A 56 -1.78 2.25 -10.13
C GLY A 56 -2.56 3.10 -9.12
N ALA A 57 -1.99 4.23 -8.68
CA ALA A 57 -2.63 5.14 -7.75
C ALA A 57 -3.83 5.85 -8.35
N VAL A 58 -3.85 6.09 -9.67
CA VAL A 58 -4.97 6.77 -10.36
C VAL A 58 -6.31 6.05 -10.13
N PRO A 59 -6.47 4.75 -10.48
CA PRO A 59 -7.74 4.05 -10.28
C PRO A 59 -8.07 3.85 -8.78
N LEU A 60 -7.07 3.65 -7.92
CA LEU A 60 -7.29 3.47 -6.48
C LEU A 60 -7.76 4.77 -5.80
N THR A 61 -7.20 5.91 -6.20
CA THR A 61 -7.61 7.22 -5.69
C THR A 61 -9.00 7.57 -6.19
N TRP A 62 -9.28 7.32 -7.47
CA TRP A 62 -10.62 7.48 -8.03
C TRP A 62 -11.66 6.65 -7.27
N TYR A 63 -11.37 5.37 -7.02
CA TYR A 63 -12.21 4.50 -6.19
C TYR A 63 -12.40 5.07 -4.78
N ALA A 64 -11.33 5.53 -4.13
CA ALA A 64 -11.42 6.11 -2.79
C ALA A 64 -12.34 7.33 -2.73
N LEU A 65 -12.29 8.20 -3.75
CA LEU A 65 -13.17 9.37 -3.84
C LEU A 65 -14.65 8.98 -3.96
N ILE A 66 -14.96 7.96 -4.77
CA ILE A 66 -16.34 7.42 -4.88
C ILE A 66 -16.82 6.94 -3.52
N GLN A 67 -16.00 6.18 -2.79
CA GLN A 67 -16.36 5.65 -1.49
C GLN A 67 -16.52 6.74 -0.42
N ILE A 68 -15.71 7.80 -0.47
CA ILE A 68 -15.89 8.97 0.40
C ILE A 68 -17.23 9.66 0.09
N GLU A 69 -17.58 9.81 -1.17
CA GLU A 69 -18.84 10.44 -1.56
C GLU A 69 -20.05 9.60 -1.12
N LEU A 70 -20.00 8.27 -1.29
CA LEU A 70 -21.02 7.36 -0.76
C LEU A 70 -21.16 7.48 0.77
N GLN A 71 -20.04 7.56 1.50
CA GLN A 71 -20.08 7.74 2.94
C GLN A 71 -20.74 9.07 3.34
N ARG A 72 -20.48 10.15 2.59
CA ARG A 72 -21.00 11.50 2.89
C ARG A 72 -22.46 11.67 2.50
N GLY A 73 -22.88 11.04 1.41
CA GLY A 73 -24.25 11.11 0.89
C GLY A 73 -25.21 10.11 1.55
N ALA A 74 -24.70 9.20 2.39
CA ALA A 74 -25.52 8.20 3.05
C ALA A 74 -26.48 8.81 4.08
N HIS A 75 -27.68 8.23 4.16
CA HIS A 75 -28.70 8.58 5.13
C HIS A 75 -28.36 7.96 6.49
N VAL A 76 -28.79 8.59 7.58
CA VAL A 76 -28.44 8.19 8.97
C VAL A 76 -28.89 6.75 9.32
N GLY A 77 -29.86 6.21 8.59
CA GLY A 77 -30.35 4.83 8.76
C GLY A 77 -29.65 3.79 7.88
N ASP A 78 -28.68 4.16 7.02
CA ASP A 78 -27.95 3.22 6.18
C ASP A 78 -26.98 2.39 7.02
N PRO A 79 -27.20 1.07 7.19
CA PRO A 79 -26.34 0.23 8.03
C PRO A 79 -24.88 0.16 7.54
N HIS A 80 -24.65 0.32 6.23
CA HIS A 80 -23.32 0.21 5.64
C HIS A 80 -22.51 1.48 5.90
N ALA A 81 -23.15 2.64 5.86
CA ALA A 81 -22.49 3.90 6.16
C ALA A 81 -22.44 4.19 7.66
N HIS A 82 -23.54 3.93 8.39
CA HIS A 82 -23.70 4.26 9.79
C HIS A 82 -24.30 3.10 10.59
N PRO A 83 -23.70 2.70 11.73
CA PRO A 83 -22.49 3.24 12.37
C PRO A 83 -21.19 2.67 11.82
N GLU A 84 -21.25 1.72 10.88
CA GLU A 84 -20.10 0.86 10.53
C GLU A 84 -19.00 1.57 9.72
N GLY A 85 -19.32 2.65 9.00
CA GLY A 85 -18.35 3.40 8.22
C GLY A 85 -17.71 2.58 7.10
N HIS A 86 -18.44 1.62 6.52
CA HIS A 86 -17.92 0.67 5.54
C HIS A 86 -17.26 1.37 4.36
N TYR A 87 -17.93 2.37 3.77
CA TYR A 87 -17.43 3.09 2.60
C TYR A 87 -16.17 3.90 2.94
N ALA A 88 -16.16 4.60 4.08
CA ALA A 88 -14.94 5.26 4.58
C ALA A 88 -13.79 4.26 4.74
N GLY A 89 -14.11 3.05 5.17
CA GLY A 89 -13.14 1.99 5.34
C GLY A 89 -12.55 1.47 4.02
N MET A 90 -13.38 1.33 3.00
CA MET A 90 -12.94 0.94 1.65
C MET A 90 -12.07 2.03 1.01
N ALA A 91 -12.42 3.31 1.18
CA ALA A 91 -11.60 4.44 0.72
C ALA A 91 -10.21 4.41 1.35
N THR A 92 -10.20 4.24 2.66
CA THR A 92 -9.00 4.12 3.49
C THR A 92 -8.09 2.99 3.02
N MET A 93 -8.65 1.79 2.80
CA MET A 93 -7.90 0.64 2.34
C MET A 93 -7.22 0.91 0.99
N ALA A 94 -7.93 1.52 0.04
CA ALA A 94 -7.38 1.84 -1.27
C ALA A 94 -6.20 2.82 -1.18
N LEU A 95 -6.32 3.86 -0.35
CA LEU A 95 -5.23 4.80 -0.09
C LEU A 95 -4.05 4.14 0.63
N ALA A 96 -4.33 3.23 1.57
CA ALA A 96 -3.29 2.48 2.28
C ALA A 96 -2.44 1.62 1.32
N PHE A 97 -3.05 0.97 0.33
CA PHE A 97 -2.30 0.23 -0.70
C PHE A 97 -1.34 1.13 -1.48
N VAL A 98 -1.79 2.33 -1.86
CA VAL A 98 -0.93 3.31 -2.55
C VAL A 98 0.24 3.73 -1.67
N LEU A 99 -0.03 4.08 -0.42
CA LEU A 99 1.02 4.52 0.52
C LEU A 99 2.05 3.42 0.81
N VAL A 100 1.61 2.18 1.02
CA VAL A 100 2.52 1.05 1.24
C VAL A 100 3.38 0.79 -0.01
N ALA A 101 2.79 0.89 -1.20
CA ALA A 101 3.54 0.74 -2.44
C ALA A 101 4.53 1.89 -2.68
N LEU A 102 4.18 3.12 -2.30
CA LEU A 102 5.11 4.27 -2.31
C LEU A 102 6.29 4.03 -1.38
N VAL A 103 6.05 3.55 -0.15
CA VAL A 103 7.14 3.17 0.77
C VAL A 103 8.04 2.10 0.14
N ALA A 104 7.46 1.11 -0.54
CA ALA A 104 8.25 0.10 -1.25
C ALA A 104 9.13 0.69 -2.36
N SER A 105 8.66 1.74 -3.05
CA SER A 105 9.42 2.41 -4.12
C SER A 105 10.67 3.15 -3.61
N LEU A 106 10.69 3.55 -2.33
CA LEU A 106 11.86 4.16 -1.67
C LEU A 106 13.02 3.15 -1.49
N ARG A 107 12.72 1.85 -1.60
CA ARG A 107 13.68 0.74 -1.44
C ARG A 107 14.53 0.85 -0.16
N SER A 108 13.87 1.14 0.97
CA SER A 108 14.50 1.02 2.29
C SER A 108 14.82 -0.45 2.62
N ASP A 109 15.56 -0.70 3.70
CA ASP A 109 15.91 -2.06 4.09
C ASP A 109 14.64 -2.90 4.35
N GLY A 110 14.51 -4.03 3.64
CA GLY A 110 13.33 -4.90 3.73
C GLY A 110 12.15 -4.51 2.81
N TRP A 111 12.33 -3.58 1.86
CA TRP A 111 11.28 -3.07 0.95
C TRP A 111 10.48 -4.12 0.17
N ARG A 112 10.95 -5.37 0.08
CA ARG A 112 10.20 -6.48 -0.53
C ARG A 112 8.91 -6.78 0.23
N VAL A 113 8.93 -6.71 1.56
CA VAL A 113 7.74 -6.98 2.39
C VAL A 113 6.59 -6.01 2.08
N PRO A 114 6.79 -4.67 2.08
CA PRO A 114 5.73 -3.75 1.69
C PRO A 114 5.32 -3.90 0.21
N ALA A 115 6.25 -4.18 -0.71
CA ALA A 115 5.92 -4.42 -2.12
C ALA A 115 4.95 -5.60 -2.30
N TRP A 116 5.27 -6.74 -1.68
CA TRP A 116 4.43 -7.93 -1.70
C TRP A 116 3.09 -7.70 -1.00
N SER A 117 3.11 -7.02 0.16
CA SER A 117 1.89 -6.73 0.92
C SER A 117 0.92 -5.87 0.11
N ALA A 118 1.43 -4.81 -0.54
CA ALA A 118 0.62 -3.97 -1.42
C ALA A 118 0.11 -4.75 -2.64
N GLY A 119 0.98 -5.48 -3.33
CA GLY A 119 0.61 -6.23 -4.53
C GLY A 119 -0.45 -7.31 -4.26
N VAL A 120 -0.26 -8.11 -3.21
CA VAL A 120 -1.23 -9.14 -2.80
C VAL A 120 -2.53 -8.48 -2.34
N GLY A 121 -2.46 -7.41 -1.56
CA GLY A 121 -3.64 -6.67 -1.09
C GLY A 121 -4.51 -6.16 -2.25
N VAL A 122 -3.88 -5.52 -3.24
CA VAL A 122 -4.58 -5.02 -4.44
C VAL A 122 -5.14 -6.17 -5.28
N ALA A 123 -4.40 -7.27 -5.43
CA ALA A 123 -4.87 -8.43 -6.19
C ALA A 123 -6.08 -9.11 -5.54
N LEU A 124 -6.05 -9.31 -4.21
CA LEU A 124 -7.16 -9.87 -3.45
C LEU A 124 -8.39 -8.95 -3.50
N PHE A 125 -8.18 -7.63 -3.43
CA PHE A 125 -9.25 -6.66 -3.59
C PHE A 125 -9.91 -6.74 -4.98
N GLY A 126 -9.10 -6.86 -6.04
CA GLY A 126 -9.59 -7.02 -7.40
C GLY A 126 -10.41 -8.30 -7.58
N LEU A 127 -9.91 -9.41 -7.01
CA LEU A 127 -10.60 -10.70 -7.03
C LEU A 127 -11.94 -10.64 -6.25
N ALA A 128 -11.95 -10.02 -5.07
CA ALA A 128 -13.15 -9.79 -4.30
C ALA A 128 -14.18 -8.96 -5.07
N SER A 129 -13.72 -7.90 -5.76
CA SER A 129 -14.58 -7.04 -6.60
C SER A 129 -15.21 -7.81 -7.76
N MET A 130 -14.47 -8.75 -8.37
CA MET A 130 -15.01 -9.62 -9.43
C MET A 130 -16.07 -10.61 -8.92
N SER A 131 -15.93 -11.08 -7.68
CA SER A 131 -16.91 -12.00 -7.07
C SER A 131 -18.19 -11.31 -6.62
N THR A 132 -18.17 -9.99 -6.44
CA THR A 132 -19.29 -9.21 -5.91
C THR A 132 -19.63 -7.97 -6.77
N PRO A 133 -19.82 -8.11 -8.09
CA PRO A 133 -19.85 -6.99 -9.04
C PRO A 133 -21.04 -6.03 -8.88
N LEU A 134 -22.07 -6.41 -8.09
CA LEU A 134 -23.28 -5.62 -7.86
C LEU A 134 -23.30 -4.91 -6.50
N LEU A 135 -22.29 -5.13 -5.64
CA LEU A 135 -22.20 -4.42 -4.36
C LEU A 135 -21.66 -3.00 -4.60
N LEU A 136 -22.29 -2.00 -3.96
CA LEU A 136 -21.83 -0.60 -3.96
C LEU A 136 -20.39 -0.45 -3.42
N GLY A 137 -19.90 -1.44 -2.66
CA GLY A 137 -18.53 -1.52 -2.17
C GLY A 137 -17.51 -2.04 -3.19
N ALA A 138 -17.91 -2.69 -4.28
CA ALA A 138 -17.00 -3.31 -5.23
C ALA A 138 -16.44 -2.30 -6.25
N ALA A 139 -15.22 -2.54 -6.74
CA ALA A 139 -14.73 -1.78 -7.89
C ALA A 139 -15.61 -2.07 -9.12
N PRO A 140 -15.91 -1.05 -9.96
CA PRO A 140 -16.71 -1.26 -11.18
C PRO A 140 -16.05 -2.31 -12.09
N PRO A 141 -16.81 -3.02 -12.97
CA PRO A 141 -16.36 -4.22 -13.68
C PRO A 141 -14.99 -4.18 -14.41
N PRO A 142 -14.53 -3.07 -15.03
CA PRO A 142 -13.15 -3.01 -15.54
C PRO A 142 -12.08 -2.89 -14.43
N GLY A 143 -12.43 -2.30 -13.28
CA GLY A 143 -11.54 -2.03 -12.15
C GLY A 143 -11.07 -3.28 -11.40
N GLY A 144 -11.93 -4.31 -11.26
CA GLY A 144 -11.54 -5.57 -10.60
C GLY A 144 -10.37 -6.28 -11.30
N ARG A 145 -10.43 -6.38 -12.64
CA ARG A 145 -9.35 -6.96 -13.45
C ARG A 145 -8.08 -6.12 -13.41
N LEU A 146 -8.22 -4.79 -13.51
CA LEU A 146 -7.09 -3.87 -13.41
C LEU A 146 -6.37 -3.99 -12.05
N ALA A 147 -7.11 -4.19 -10.97
CA ALA A 147 -6.54 -4.42 -9.65
C ALA A 147 -5.79 -5.77 -9.58
N VAL A 148 -6.37 -6.86 -10.10
CA VAL A 148 -5.67 -8.16 -10.15
C VAL A 148 -4.36 -8.07 -10.94
N PHE A 149 -4.41 -7.56 -12.17
CA PHE A 149 -3.23 -7.47 -13.02
C PHE A 149 -2.23 -6.43 -12.51
N GLY A 150 -2.70 -5.30 -11.98
CA GLY A 150 -1.85 -4.26 -11.40
C GLY A 150 -1.11 -4.75 -10.15
N GLY A 151 -1.79 -5.48 -9.26
CA GLY A 151 -1.18 -6.09 -8.09
C GLY A 151 -0.11 -7.13 -8.46
N ALA A 152 -0.41 -8.00 -9.44
CA ALA A 152 0.54 -8.97 -9.96
C ALA A 152 1.75 -8.29 -10.64
N ALA A 153 1.51 -7.26 -11.46
CA ALA A 153 2.56 -6.49 -12.12
C ALA A 153 3.50 -5.82 -11.11
N LEU A 154 2.96 -5.26 -10.02
CA LEU A 154 3.77 -4.67 -8.95
C LEU A 154 4.71 -5.70 -8.30
N ILE A 155 4.21 -6.90 -8.03
CA ILE A 155 5.02 -8.01 -7.49
C ILE A 155 6.13 -8.41 -8.47
N VAL A 156 5.79 -8.58 -9.74
CA VAL A 156 6.76 -8.96 -10.78
C VAL A 156 7.85 -7.89 -10.91
N LEU A 157 7.48 -6.61 -10.99
CA LEU A 157 8.44 -5.50 -11.07
C LEU A 157 9.33 -5.44 -9.83
N ALA A 158 8.78 -5.69 -8.64
CA ALA A 158 9.56 -5.75 -7.40
C ALA A 158 10.58 -6.89 -7.43
N GLU A 159 10.20 -8.07 -7.91
CA GLU A 159 11.13 -9.20 -8.01
C GLU A 159 12.21 -8.99 -9.09
N LEU A 160 11.87 -8.35 -10.22
CA LEU A 160 12.85 -7.98 -11.23
C LEU A 160 13.89 -6.97 -10.68
N GLU A 161 13.43 -5.97 -9.92
CA GLU A 161 14.30 -4.99 -9.26
C GLU A 161 15.17 -5.57 -8.15
N ALA A 162 14.70 -6.62 -7.46
CA ALA A 162 15.50 -7.37 -6.51
C ALA A 162 16.63 -8.12 -7.23
N ARG A 163 16.31 -8.87 -8.28
CA ARG A 163 17.28 -9.66 -9.07
C ARG A 163 18.33 -8.79 -9.77
N ALA A 164 17.92 -7.63 -10.27
CA ALA A 164 18.84 -6.66 -10.88
C ALA A 164 19.82 -6.05 -9.86
N GLY A 165 19.42 -5.97 -8.58
CA GLY A 165 20.29 -5.56 -7.49
C GLY A 165 21.38 -6.58 -7.18
N ASP A 166 21.03 -7.87 -7.17
CA ASP A 166 21.93 -8.99 -6.86
C ASP A 166 22.95 -9.26 -7.99
N SER A 167 22.59 -8.92 -9.23
CA SER A 167 23.41 -9.17 -10.42
C SER A 167 24.52 -8.13 -10.66
N ARG A 168 24.63 -7.09 -9.82
CA ARG A 168 25.66 -6.05 -9.97
C ARG A 168 27.02 -6.65 -9.56
N PRO A 169 28.00 -6.76 -10.47
CA PRO A 169 29.30 -7.35 -10.14
C PRO A 169 29.94 -6.61 -8.98
N ALA A 170 30.49 -7.34 -8.01
CA ALA A 170 31.38 -6.75 -7.02
C ALA A 170 32.51 -6.04 -7.78
N PRO A 171 32.92 -4.81 -7.38
CA PRO A 171 34.11 -4.20 -7.97
C PRO A 171 35.25 -5.20 -7.83
N SER A 172 35.75 -5.68 -8.97
CA SER A 172 36.95 -6.51 -9.02
C SER A 172 38.04 -5.70 -8.35
N GLY A 173 38.41 -6.10 -7.12
CA GLY A 173 39.60 -5.61 -6.46
C GLY A 173 40.79 -6.10 -7.24
N ASP A 174 41.14 -5.36 -8.29
CA ASP A 174 42.33 -5.61 -9.09
C ASP A 174 42.87 -4.28 -9.59
N SER A 175 43.86 -3.75 -8.87
CA SER A 175 44.85 -2.75 -9.34
C SER A 175 45.70 -2.19 -8.19
N ALA A 176 46.20 -3.01 -7.26
CA ALA A 176 47.18 -2.52 -6.27
C ALA A 176 48.18 -3.55 -5.73
N ASP A 177 48.48 -4.63 -6.47
CA ASP A 177 49.57 -5.54 -6.08
C ASP A 177 50.48 -5.92 -7.27
N SER A 178 50.67 -4.95 -8.17
CA SER A 178 51.71 -5.01 -9.21
C SER A 178 52.39 -3.65 -9.28
N THR A 179 53.31 -3.40 -8.36
CA THR A 179 54.57 -2.64 -8.57
C THR A 179 55.27 -2.43 -7.22
N ALA A 180 56.37 -3.18 -7.04
CA ALA A 180 57.60 -2.87 -6.30
C ALA A 180 58.06 -4.02 -5.39
#